data_AF-A0A954JEA2-F1
#
_entry.id   AF-A0A954JEA2-F1
#
_cell.length_a   1.000
_cell.length_b   1.000
_cell.length_c   1.000
_cell.angle_alpha   90.00
_cell.angle_beta   90.00
_cell.angle_gamma   90.00
#
_symmetry.space_group_name_H-M   'P 1'
#
loop_
_entity.id
_entity.type
_entity.pdbx_description
1 polymer ?
#
loop_
_entity_poly.entity_id
_entity_poly.type
_entity_poly.pdbx_seq_one_letter_code
_entity_poly.pdbx_strand_id
1 'polypeptide(L)'
;MGRLLITIRNRIWSAICAWDEFWFKPMAPTTLGVIRILSGLMLLYTHAVWGLGLDAFFGANGWQDPLLIRSQAVSGSTGISFWWYVQPEYYQLVHWCCMALLLMFTIGMMTRVTACAAFIITVSYATRALNANFGLDQINGFLTLYLALAPCGDALSFDAWWARRQARRKGLPVSEPIPRASTRLATRLIQVHLCLLYFFAGVSKLKGEAWWNGDAVWMAVANKEYQSQDLTWLAWHPWVSHLLTHMTVLWEMTFFIAVWNRAWRPLVLAIGIGVHLGIGSCLGLWTFGLIMLVPYLSFISPETMYSVLVWVRAIRPVQVLSPVEANPVETVSWWPQYKHIKFTGWPFAACDRLDINAPRLHLVCDDSNLCGGLLTDLTSAGFHCQTSPDIADLCTALEHHPVDVLLLIAHDEDTSDDIIDFRRILLQMGAATPASVVVLLDGETHDLRHSNAHICLYRQPLFEQLRRSVLLALCERTATEEEADQLRQRAGVVTAPSLNWTNP
;
A
#
# COMPACT_ATOMS: atom_id res chain seq x y z
N MET A 1 14.41 36.96 13.27
CA MET A 1 13.53 36.65 12.11
C MET A 1 13.94 35.36 11.38
N GLY A 2 15.20 35.17 11.01
CA GLY A 2 15.66 33.99 10.24
C GLY A 2 15.39 32.63 10.87
N ARG A 3 15.67 32.44 12.18
CA ARG A 3 15.39 31.16 12.87
C ARG A 3 13.90 30.80 12.90
N LEU A 4 13.01 31.77 13.08
CA LEU A 4 11.55 31.54 13.07
C LEU A 4 11.07 31.11 11.67
N LEU A 5 11.57 31.75 10.62
CA LEU A 5 11.22 31.42 9.24
C LEU A 5 11.72 30.01 8.86
N ILE A 6 12.92 29.62 9.31
CA ILE A 6 13.46 28.27 9.13
C ILE A 6 12.59 27.23 9.86
N THR A 7 12.22 27.48 11.12
CA THR A 7 11.34 26.57 11.88
C THR A 7 9.97 26.41 11.23
N ILE A 8 9.35 27.50 10.76
CA ILE A 8 8.07 27.46 10.06
C ILE A 8 8.19 26.67 8.76
N ARG A 9 9.23 26.94 7.95
CA ARG A 9 9.50 26.21 6.70
C ARG A 9 9.67 24.71 6.95
N ASN A 10 10.47 24.32 7.95
CA ASN A 10 10.72 22.92 8.28
C ASN A 10 9.44 22.22 8.77
N ARG A 11 8.59 22.90 9.56
CA ARG A 11 7.29 22.35 9.99
C ARG A 11 6.32 22.18 8.82
N ILE A 12 6.24 23.16 7.92
CA ILE A 12 5.40 23.06 6.72
C ILE A 12 5.87 21.89 5.85
N TRP A 13 7.18 21.76 5.64
CA TRP A 13 7.74 20.67 4.85
C TRP A 13 7.49 19.30 5.48
N SER A 14 7.72 19.16 6.79
CA SER A 14 7.38 17.94 7.54
C SER A 14 5.89 17.58 7.41
N ALA A 15 5.00 18.57 7.46
CA ALA A 15 3.56 18.34 7.25
C ALA A 15 3.24 17.90 5.82
N ILE A 16 3.91 18.44 4.80
CA ILE A 16 3.77 18.02 3.40
C ILE A 16 4.26 16.58 3.21
N CYS A 17 5.42 16.23 3.76
CA CYS A 17 5.95 14.86 3.69
C CYS A 17 5.03 13.87 4.41
N ALA A 18 4.52 14.21 5.59
CA ALA A 18 3.58 13.38 6.33
C ALA A 18 2.24 13.22 5.58
N TRP A 19 1.77 14.27 4.91
CA TRP A 19 0.59 14.22 4.05
C TRP A 19 0.82 13.29 2.85
N ASP A 20 1.96 13.42 2.17
CA ASP A 20 2.33 12.54 1.06
C ASP A 20 2.44 11.08 1.50
N GLU A 21 3.12 10.80 2.62
CA GLU A 21 3.24 9.45 3.17
C GLU A 21 1.88 8.86 3.61
N PHE A 22 1.00 9.70 4.15
CA PHE A 22 -0.34 9.29 4.55
C PHE A 22 -1.10 8.69 3.36
N TRP A 23 -1.10 9.39 2.21
CA TRP A 23 -1.84 9.04 1.00
C TRP A 23 -1.12 8.04 0.08
N PHE A 24 0.20 8.16 -0.09
CA PHE A 24 0.91 7.55 -1.22
C PHE A 24 2.00 6.55 -0.86
N LYS A 25 2.32 6.33 0.42
CA LYS A 25 3.26 5.25 0.81
C LYS A 25 2.83 3.91 0.21
N PRO A 26 3.67 3.18 -0.55
CA PRO A 26 3.26 1.93 -1.17
C PRO A 26 2.67 0.93 -0.16
N MET A 27 1.58 0.25 -0.54
CA MET A 27 0.90 -0.72 0.30
C MET A 27 0.53 -1.97 -0.51
N ALA A 28 0.65 -3.15 0.11
CA ALA A 28 0.29 -4.42 -0.50
C ALA A 28 -1.23 -4.52 -0.76
N PRO A 29 -1.68 -5.04 -1.91
CA PRO A 29 -3.09 -5.04 -2.32
C PRO A 29 -3.97 -6.12 -1.67
N THR A 30 -3.41 -6.93 -0.76
CA THR A 30 -4.09 -8.09 -0.15
C THR A 30 -5.41 -7.72 0.53
N THR A 31 -5.41 -6.69 1.39
CA THR A 31 -6.62 -6.23 2.10
C THR A 31 -7.70 -5.75 1.15
N LEU A 32 -7.33 -5.00 0.10
CA LEU A 32 -8.31 -4.55 -0.90
C LEU A 32 -8.88 -5.71 -1.72
N GLY A 33 -8.11 -6.78 -1.93
CA GLY A 33 -8.61 -8.00 -2.54
C GLY A 33 -9.72 -8.68 -1.72
N VAL A 34 -9.59 -8.70 -0.40
CA VAL A 34 -10.64 -9.23 0.50
C VAL A 34 -11.86 -8.32 0.49
N ILE A 35 -11.66 -7.01 0.60
CA ILE A 35 -12.75 -6.02 0.51
C ILE A 35 -13.51 -6.19 -0.81
N ARG A 36 -12.80 -6.35 -1.93
CA ARG A 36 -13.40 -6.60 -3.26
C ARG A 36 -14.30 -7.84 -3.26
N ILE A 37 -13.83 -8.96 -2.71
CA ILE A 37 -14.61 -10.21 -2.66
C ILE A 37 -15.88 -10.01 -1.82
N LEU A 38 -15.77 -9.44 -0.62
CA LEU A 38 -16.91 -9.27 0.27
C LEU A 38 -17.92 -8.25 -0.27
N SER A 39 -17.45 -7.12 -0.82
CA SER A 39 -18.30 -6.16 -1.53
C SER A 39 -18.97 -6.81 -2.74
N GLY A 40 -18.24 -7.61 -3.52
CA GLY A 40 -18.79 -8.35 -4.66
C GLY A 40 -19.90 -9.32 -4.27
N LEU A 41 -19.72 -10.07 -3.18
CA LEU A 41 -20.75 -10.95 -2.64
C LEU A 41 -22.01 -10.17 -2.21
N MET A 42 -21.83 -9.02 -1.55
CA MET A 42 -22.96 -8.16 -1.18
C MET A 42 -23.67 -7.57 -2.41
N LEU A 43 -22.93 -7.19 -3.45
CA LEU A 43 -23.52 -6.74 -4.71
C LEU A 43 -24.32 -7.85 -5.39
N LEU A 44 -23.77 -9.06 -5.49
CA LEU A 44 -24.47 -10.21 -6.06
C LEU A 44 -25.76 -10.50 -5.29
N TYR A 45 -25.72 -10.47 -3.96
CA TYR A 45 -26.91 -10.62 -3.13
C TYR A 45 -27.92 -9.51 -3.43
N THR A 46 -27.53 -8.24 -3.33
CA THR A 46 -28.41 -7.09 -3.54
C THR A 46 -29.10 -7.20 -4.89
N HIS A 47 -28.32 -7.39 -5.97
CA HIS A 47 -28.85 -7.46 -7.32
C HIS A 47 -29.70 -8.71 -7.55
N ALA A 48 -29.37 -9.85 -6.95
CA ALA A 48 -30.25 -11.01 -6.99
C ALA A 48 -31.63 -10.71 -6.37
N VAL A 49 -31.68 -9.97 -5.26
CA VAL A 49 -32.96 -9.54 -4.65
C VAL A 49 -33.74 -8.62 -5.59
N TRP A 50 -33.09 -7.64 -6.22
CA TRP A 50 -33.72 -6.80 -7.24
C TRP A 50 -34.27 -7.63 -8.41
N GLY A 51 -33.54 -8.67 -8.81
CA GLY A 51 -33.93 -9.60 -9.89
C GLY A 51 -35.23 -10.37 -9.61
N LEU A 52 -35.56 -10.65 -8.35
CA LEU A 52 -36.81 -11.32 -7.96
C LEU A 52 -38.06 -10.49 -8.31
N GLY A 53 -37.92 -9.17 -8.36
CA GLY A 53 -38.99 -8.22 -8.63
C GLY A 53 -38.62 -7.19 -9.69
N LEU A 54 -37.82 -7.58 -10.69
CA LEU A 54 -37.20 -6.64 -11.62
C LEU A 54 -38.23 -5.71 -12.29
N ASP A 55 -39.34 -6.25 -12.77
CA ASP A 55 -40.41 -5.44 -13.38
C ASP A 55 -41.16 -4.57 -12.35
N ALA A 56 -41.26 -5.01 -11.10
CA ALA A 56 -41.89 -4.23 -10.03
C ALA A 56 -41.03 -3.02 -9.65
N PHE A 57 -39.70 -3.09 -9.75
CA PHE A 57 -38.80 -1.99 -9.43
C PHE A 57 -38.46 -1.11 -10.64
N PHE A 58 -38.22 -1.72 -11.80
CA PHE A 58 -37.67 -1.07 -12.99
C PHE A 58 -38.66 -0.95 -14.14
N GLY A 59 -39.81 -1.63 -14.04
CA GLY A 59 -40.88 -1.62 -15.04
C GLY A 59 -41.55 -0.28 -15.26
N ALA A 60 -42.23 -0.15 -16.40
CA ALA A 60 -43.08 1.00 -16.70
C ALA A 60 -44.28 1.11 -15.73
N ASN A 61 -44.78 -0.03 -15.25
CA ASN A 61 -45.86 -0.14 -14.26
C ASN A 61 -45.32 -0.58 -12.88
N GLY A 62 -44.04 -0.30 -12.59
CA GLY A 62 -43.44 -0.64 -11.31
C GLY A 62 -44.05 0.15 -10.15
N TRP A 63 -43.64 -0.16 -8.92
CA TRP A 63 -44.06 0.56 -7.71
C TRP A 63 -43.71 2.05 -7.73
N GLN A 64 -42.79 2.45 -8.61
CA GLN A 64 -42.36 3.83 -8.77
C GLN A 64 -42.57 4.27 -10.22
N ASP A 65 -43.31 5.37 -10.39
CA ASP A 65 -43.47 6.00 -11.70
C ASP A 65 -42.09 6.46 -12.24
N PRO A 66 -41.64 5.97 -13.41
CA PRO A 66 -40.31 6.28 -13.92
C PRO A 66 -40.09 7.77 -14.22
N LEU A 67 -41.13 8.51 -14.62
CA LEU A 67 -41.03 9.95 -14.91
C LEU A 67 -40.88 10.75 -13.61
N LEU A 68 -41.60 10.36 -12.56
CA LEU A 68 -41.44 10.94 -11.23
C LEU A 68 -40.04 10.69 -10.66
N ILE A 69 -39.53 9.46 -10.75
CA ILE A 69 -38.17 9.16 -10.28
C ILE A 69 -37.14 9.92 -11.11
N ARG A 70 -37.34 10.04 -12.43
CA ARG A 70 -36.43 10.80 -13.29
C ARG A 70 -36.42 12.28 -12.92
N SER A 71 -37.58 12.90 -12.66
CA SER A 71 -37.63 14.30 -12.25
C SER A 71 -36.96 14.53 -10.90
N GLN A 72 -37.21 13.66 -9.91
CA GLN A 72 -36.55 13.72 -8.60
C GLN A 72 -35.03 13.50 -8.70
N ALA A 73 -34.60 12.50 -9.47
CA ALA A 73 -33.19 12.18 -9.65
C ALA A 73 -32.43 13.33 -10.33
N VAL A 74 -33.04 13.99 -11.33
CA VAL A 74 -32.45 15.13 -12.06
C VAL A 74 -32.48 16.42 -11.24
N SER A 75 -33.48 16.62 -10.38
CA SER A 75 -33.58 17.82 -9.53
C SER A 75 -32.63 17.80 -8.32
N GLY A 76 -32.15 16.63 -7.89
CA GLY A 76 -31.28 16.49 -6.71
C GLY A 76 -29.88 15.90 -6.96
N SER A 77 -29.61 15.30 -8.14
CA SER A 77 -28.33 14.65 -8.47
C SER A 77 -28.08 14.60 -9.98
N THR A 78 -26.86 14.26 -10.41
CA THR A 78 -26.65 13.77 -11.79
C THR A 78 -27.23 12.36 -11.88
N GLY A 79 -28.53 12.25 -12.16
CA GLY A 79 -29.30 10.99 -12.21
C GLY A 79 -28.85 10.01 -13.32
N ILE A 80 -27.56 9.65 -13.36
CA ILE A 80 -26.93 8.80 -14.34
C ILE A 80 -27.33 7.35 -14.05
N SER A 81 -28.18 6.80 -14.92
CA SER A 81 -28.54 5.39 -14.89
C SER A 81 -28.75 4.90 -16.32
N PHE A 82 -28.15 3.77 -16.67
CA PHE A 82 -28.38 3.17 -17.98
C PHE A 82 -29.81 2.62 -18.11
N TRP A 83 -30.48 2.32 -16.97
CA TRP A 83 -31.86 1.83 -16.95
C TRP A 83 -32.87 2.78 -17.59
N TRP A 84 -32.55 4.07 -17.72
CA TRP A 84 -33.38 5.03 -18.46
C TRP A 84 -33.47 4.74 -19.96
N TYR A 85 -32.53 3.97 -20.49
CA TYR A 85 -32.38 3.71 -21.92
C TYR A 85 -32.63 2.24 -22.29
N VAL A 86 -32.84 1.37 -21.29
CA VAL A 86 -33.18 -0.04 -21.53
C VAL A 86 -34.68 -0.14 -21.79
N GLN A 87 -35.06 -0.80 -22.88
CA GLN A 87 -36.47 -1.08 -23.17
C GLN A 87 -36.95 -2.30 -22.36
N PRO A 88 -38.25 -2.38 -22.01
CA PRO A 88 -38.76 -3.43 -21.13
C PRO A 88 -38.45 -4.86 -21.58
N GLU A 89 -38.40 -5.11 -22.89
CA GLU A 89 -38.13 -6.43 -23.45
C GLU A 89 -36.71 -6.93 -23.14
N TYR A 90 -35.79 -6.00 -22.84
CA TYR A 90 -34.38 -6.30 -22.55
C TYR A 90 -34.03 -6.26 -21.06
N TYR A 91 -34.98 -6.00 -20.15
CA TYR A 91 -34.68 -5.89 -18.72
C TYR A 91 -34.00 -7.13 -18.15
N GLN A 92 -34.55 -8.31 -18.44
CA GLN A 92 -33.98 -9.58 -17.99
C GLN A 92 -32.57 -9.80 -18.55
N LEU A 93 -32.38 -9.57 -19.86
CA LEU A 93 -31.07 -9.73 -20.50
C LEU A 93 -30.02 -8.82 -19.87
N VAL A 94 -30.33 -7.53 -19.73
CA VAL A 94 -29.42 -6.55 -19.13
C VAL A 94 -29.13 -6.88 -17.67
N HIS A 95 -30.15 -7.32 -16.91
CA HIS A 95 -29.98 -7.75 -15.52
C HIS A 95 -29.01 -8.92 -15.41
N TRP A 96 -29.17 -9.98 -16.20
CA TRP A 96 -28.29 -11.15 -16.17
C TRP A 96 -26.87 -10.82 -16.66
N CYS A 97 -26.72 -9.90 -17.62
CA CYS A 97 -25.41 -9.36 -18.00
C CYS A 97 -24.76 -8.61 -16.82
N CYS A 98 -25.51 -7.81 -16.07
CA CYS A 98 -25.02 -7.15 -14.86
C CYS A 98 -24.59 -8.18 -13.81
N MET A 99 -25.40 -9.22 -13.56
CA MET A 99 -25.07 -10.30 -12.62
C MET A 99 -23.78 -11.01 -13.01
N ALA A 100 -23.57 -11.30 -14.30
CA ALA A 100 -22.33 -11.90 -14.79
C ALA A 100 -21.11 -10.97 -14.56
N LEU A 101 -21.25 -9.67 -14.84
CA LEU A 101 -20.18 -8.69 -14.58
C LEU A 101 -19.87 -8.54 -13.09
N LEU A 102 -20.88 -8.57 -12.22
CA LEU A 102 -20.70 -8.56 -10.76
C LEU A 102 -20.05 -9.85 -10.25
N LEU A 103 -20.36 -11.00 -10.85
CA LEU A 103 -19.69 -12.27 -10.53
C LEU A 103 -18.22 -12.24 -10.95
N MET A 104 -17.93 -11.76 -12.16
CA MET A 104 -16.57 -11.55 -12.64
C MET A 104 -15.81 -10.55 -11.75
N PHE A 105 -16.46 -9.46 -11.33
CA PHE A 105 -15.91 -8.52 -10.35
C PHE A 105 -15.61 -9.20 -9.02
N THR A 106 -16.47 -10.09 -8.53
CA THR A 106 -16.35 -10.80 -7.24
C THR A 106 -15.25 -11.85 -7.26
N ILE A 107 -15.06 -12.53 -8.38
CA ILE A 107 -13.98 -13.51 -8.57
C ILE A 107 -12.64 -12.81 -8.92
N GLY A 108 -12.71 -11.61 -9.50
CA GLY A 108 -11.55 -10.83 -9.94
C GLY A 108 -11.07 -11.30 -11.32
N MET A 109 -12.00 -11.35 -12.26
CA MET A 109 -11.74 -11.56 -13.69
C MET A 109 -11.85 -10.22 -14.42
N MET A 110 -10.87 -9.89 -15.27
CA MET A 110 -10.77 -8.59 -15.93
C MET A 110 -10.95 -7.43 -14.94
N THR A 111 -10.29 -7.52 -13.78
CA THR A 111 -10.65 -6.80 -12.54
C THR A 111 -10.75 -5.29 -12.74
N ARG A 112 -9.92 -4.69 -13.59
CA ARG A 112 -9.98 -3.24 -13.90
C ARG A 112 -11.28 -2.85 -14.61
N VAL A 113 -11.71 -3.64 -15.58
CA VAL A 113 -12.94 -3.40 -16.33
C VAL A 113 -14.16 -3.69 -15.46
N THR A 114 -14.16 -4.82 -14.77
CA THR A 114 -15.29 -5.26 -13.97
C THR A 114 -15.48 -4.44 -12.70
N ALA A 115 -14.42 -3.83 -12.14
CA ALA A 115 -14.56 -2.88 -11.02
C ALA A 115 -15.24 -1.57 -11.44
N CYS A 116 -14.85 -1.00 -12.58
CA CYS A 116 -15.56 0.16 -13.14
C CYS A 116 -17.01 -0.18 -13.49
N ALA A 117 -17.25 -1.34 -14.11
CA ALA A 117 -18.59 -1.81 -14.43
C ALA A 117 -19.43 -2.01 -13.15
N ALA A 118 -18.87 -2.61 -12.09
CA ALA A 118 -19.57 -2.81 -10.82
C ALA A 118 -20.01 -1.47 -10.19
N PHE A 119 -19.16 -0.44 -10.24
CA PHE A 119 -19.54 0.91 -9.78
C PHE A 119 -20.69 1.48 -10.62
N ILE A 120 -20.59 1.44 -11.95
CA ILE A 120 -21.64 1.93 -12.86
C ILE A 120 -22.97 1.20 -12.63
N ILE A 121 -22.93 -0.13 -12.50
CA ILE A 121 -24.10 -0.96 -12.20
C ILE A 121 -24.72 -0.52 -10.87
N THR A 122 -23.92 -0.42 -9.81
CA THR A 122 -24.40 -0.04 -8.47
C THR A 122 -25.09 1.31 -8.48
N VAL A 123 -24.46 2.33 -9.06
CA VAL A 123 -25.04 3.68 -9.18
C VAL A 123 -26.30 3.65 -10.03
N SER A 124 -26.29 2.92 -11.15
CA SER A 124 -27.44 2.85 -12.05
C SER A 124 -28.68 2.24 -11.38
N TYR A 125 -28.52 1.13 -10.65
CA TYR A 125 -29.62 0.53 -9.90
C TYR A 125 -30.13 1.47 -8.80
N ALA A 126 -29.19 2.02 -8.01
CA ALA A 126 -29.53 2.92 -6.91
C ALA A 126 -30.29 4.16 -7.40
N THR A 127 -29.83 4.83 -8.45
CA THR A 127 -30.52 6.01 -9.00
C THR A 127 -31.89 5.69 -9.56
N ARG A 128 -32.06 4.50 -10.16
CA ARG A 128 -33.33 4.13 -10.81
C ARG A 128 -34.41 3.71 -9.82
N ALA A 129 -34.02 3.26 -8.63
CA ALA A 129 -34.93 2.80 -7.59
C ALA A 129 -34.78 3.62 -6.30
N LEU A 130 -34.90 4.94 -6.45
CA LEU A 130 -34.56 5.93 -5.42
C LEU A 130 -35.26 5.67 -4.07
N ASN A 131 -36.55 5.32 -4.05
CA ASN A 131 -37.26 5.10 -2.78
C ASN A 131 -37.05 3.71 -2.17
N ALA A 132 -36.40 2.81 -2.91
CA ALA A 132 -36.00 1.49 -2.40
C ALA A 132 -34.51 1.43 -2.04
N ASN A 133 -33.75 2.50 -2.32
CA ASN A 133 -32.39 2.63 -1.81
C ASN A 133 -32.38 2.60 -0.29
N PHE A 134 -31.42 1.85 0.22
CA PHE A 134 -31.15 1.77 1.64
C PHE A 134 -29.66 2.01 1.92
N GLY A 135 -29.28 2.04 3.21
CA GLY A 135 -27.90 2.23 3.62
C GLY A 135 -26.94 1.24 2.94
N LEU A 136 -27.38 0.00 2.71
CA LEU A 136 -26.63 -1.03 1.98
C LEU A 136 -26.12 -0.55 0.61
N ASP A 137 -27.00 0.03 -0.20
CA ASP A 137 -26.69 0.47 -1.56
C ASP A 137 -25.67 1.62 -1.55
N GLN A 138 -25.74 2.49 -0.54
CA GLN A 138 -24.80 3.60 -0.35
C GLN A 138 -23.39 3.09 -0.01
N ILE A 139 -23.28 2.09 0.87
CA ILE A 139 -21.97 1.48 1.21
C ILE A 139 -21.39 0.75 0.01
N ASN A 140 -22.21 -0.02 -0.71
CA ASN A 140 -21.82 -0.66 -1.96
C ASN A 140 -21.31 0.37 -2.98
N GLY A 141 -21.99 1.52 -3.09
CA GLY A 141 -21.63 2.59 -4.01
C GLY A 141 -20.23 3.17 -3.76
N PHE A 142 -19.92 3.58 -2.51
CA PHE A 142 -18.60 4.16 -2.26
C PHE A 142 -17.47 3.12 -2.26
N LEU A 143 -17.74 1.87 -1.83
CA LEU A 143 -16.75 0.80 -1.88
C LEU A 143 -16.39 0.48 -3.33
N THR A 144 -17.38 0.31 -4.21
CA THR A 144 -17.12 0.04 -5.64
C THR A 144 -16.41 1.21 -6.32
N LEU A 145 -16.75 2.46 -5.97
CA LEU A 145 -16.05 3.65 -6.46
C LEU A 145 -14.55 3.57 -6.17
N TYR A 146 -14.15 3.33 -4.91
CA TYR A 146 -12.73 3.31 -4.55
C TYR A 146 -12.02 2.06 -5.03
N LEU A 147 -12.70 0.92 -5.10
CA LEU A 147 -12.14 -0.31 -5.67
C LEU A 147 -11.90 -0.19 -7.19
N ALA A 148 -12.70 0.58 -7.92
CA ALA A 148 -12.48 0.88 -9.34
C ALA A 148 -11.17 1.66 -9.58
N LEU A 149 -10.77 2.52 -8.64
CA LEU A 149 -9.51 3.26 -8.69
C LEU A 149 -8.29 2.39 -8.27
N ALA A 150 -8.53 1.30 -7.55
CA ALA A 150 -7.48 0.51 -6.91
C ALA A 150 -7.01 -0.71 -7.73
N PRO A 151 -5.74 -1.14 -7.58
CA PRO A 151 -5.25 -2.45 -8.05
C PRO A 151 -5.81 -3.61 -7.18
N CYS A 152 -7.13 -3.67 -6.94
CA CYS A 152 -7.75 -4.66 -6.06
C CYS A 152 -7.75 -6.10 -6.60
N GLY A 153 -7.24 -6.30 -7.83
CA GLY A 153 -7.04 -7.60 -8.45
C GLY A 153 -5.62 -8.17 -8.31
N ASP A 154 -4.64 -7.44 -7.79
CA ASP A 154 -3.22 -7.85 -7.90
C ASP A 154 -2.84 -9.01 -6.94
N ALA A 155 -3.58 -9.18 -5.83
CA ALA A 155 -3.29 -10.21 -4.82
C ALA A 155 -4.24 -11.42 -4.90
N LEU A 156 -5.53 -11.17 -4.65
CA LEU A 156 -6.59 -12.16 -4.53
C LEU A 156 -7.56 -12.00 -5.70
N SER A 157 -7.30 -12.65 -6.82
CA SER A 157 -8.17 -12.60 -8.00
C SER A 157 -7.90 -13.79 -8.92
N PHE A 158 -8.84 -14.08 -9.81
CA PHE A 158 -8.61 -15.04 -10.90
C PHE A 158 -7.53 -14.55 -11.86
N ASP A 159 -7.48 -13.25 -12.18
CA ASP A 159 -6.44 -12.67 -13.05
C ASP A 159 -5.03 -12.94 -12.49
N ALA A 160 -4.82 -12.66 -11.19
CA ALA A 160 -3.55 -12.89 -10.50
C ALA A 160 -3.23 -14.39 -10.38
N TRP A 161 -4.22 -15.23 -10.07
CA TRP A 161 -4.04 -16.67 -10.04
C TRP A 161 -3.63 -17.23 -11.41
N TRP A 162 -4.29 -16.79 -12.48
CA TRP A 162 -4.02 -17.22 -13.84
C TRP A 162 -2.62 -16.78 -14.30
N ALA A 163 -2.25 -15.52 -14.04
CA ALA A 163 -0.91 -15.01 -14.32
C ALA A 163 0.18 -15.83 -13.61
N ARG A 164 0.01 -16.11 -12.30
CA ARG A 164 0.94 -16.94 -11.53
C ARG A 164 0.99 -18.38 -12.05
N ARG A 165 -0.15 -18.96 -12.46
CA ARG A 165 -0.20 -20.31 -13.04
C ARG A 165 0.55 -20.38 -14.38
N GLN A 166 0.42 -19.35 -15.22
CA GLN A 166 1.14 -19.27 -16.49
C GLN A 166 2.65 -19.08 -16.28
N ALA A 167 3.06 -18.24 -15.32
CA ALA A 167 4.47 -18.08 -14.94
C ALA A 167 5.08 -19.41 -14.49
N ARG A 168 4.41 -20.14 -13.59
CA ARG A 168 4.83 -21.48 -13.15
C ARG A 168 4.96 -22.48 -14.30
N ARG A 169 4.01 -22.49 -15.23
CA ARG A 169 4.06 -23.37 -16.42
C ARG A 169 5.24 -23.06 -17.33
N LYS A 170 5.64 -21.79 -17.41
CA LYS A 170 6.80 -21.34 -18.20
C LYS A 170 8.13 -21.42 -17.43
N GLY A 171 8.13 -21.92 -16.19
CA GLY A 171 9.32 -21.91 -15.32
C GLY A 171 9.80 -20.51 -14.93
N LEU A 172 8.95 -19.49 -15.09
CA LEU A 172 9.27 -18.11 -14.74
C LEU A 172 9.07 -17.88 -13.23
N PRO A 173 9.84 -16.95 -12.63
CA PRO A 173 9.67 -16.58 -11.23
C PRO A 173 8.25 -16.06 -10.99
N VAL A 174 7.63 -16.54 -9.91
CA VAL A 174 6.29 -16.11 -9.48
C VAL A 174 6.45 -14.85 -8.66
N SER A 175 6.06 -13.70 -9.21
CA SER A 175 6.14 -12.43 -8.49
C SER A 175 5.10 -12.34 -7.37
N GLU A 176 5.55 -11.82 -6.23
CA GLU A 176 4.67 -11.41 -5.14
C GLU A 176 3.85 -10.16 -5.54
N PRO A 177 2.69 -9.92 -4.88
CA PRO A 177 1.92 -8.71 -5.13
C PRO A 177 2.75 -7.45 -4.84
N ILE A 178 2.98 -6.64 -5.88
CA ILE A 178 3.79 -5.43 -5.77
C ILE A 178 3.02 -4.37 -4.96
N PRO A 179 3.60 -3.81 -3.88
CA PRO A 179 3.02 -2.68 -3.18
C PRO A 179 2.89 -1.45 -4.09
N ARG A 180 1.73 -0.76 -4.05
CA ARG A 180 1.49 0.42 -4.90
C ARG A 180 0.92 1.59 -4.09
N ALA A 181 1.26 2.81 -4.49
CA ALA A 181 0.70 4.05 -3.93
C ALA A 181 -0.83 4.12 -4.13
N SER A 182 -1.33 3.67 -5.28
CA SER A 182 -2.78 3.63 -5.58
C SER A 182 -3.57 2.70 -4.66
N THR A 183 -2.96 1.61 -4.18
CA THR A 183 -3.54 0.76 -3.14
C THR A 183 -3.76 1.55 -1.85
N ARG A 184 -2.75 2.33 -1.43
CA ARG A 184 -2.84 3.10 -0.20
C ARG A 184 -3.84 4.25 -0.34
N LEU A 185 -3.82 4.96 -1.47
CA LEU A 185 -4.78 6.01 -1.76
C LEU A 185 -6.22 5.51 -1.61
N ALA A 186 -6.56 4.40 -2.28
CA ALA A 186 -7.90 3.81 -2.18
C ALA A 186 -8.25 3.35 -0.76
N THR A 187 -7.29 2.75 -0.04
CA THR A 187 -7.47 2.34 1.36
C THR A 187 -7.75 3.55 2.25
N ARG A 188 -7.00 4.66 2.10
CA ARG A 188 -7.23 5.91 2.84
C ARG A 188 -8.56 6.56 2.48
N LEU A 189 -8.94 6.54 1.21
CA LEU A 189 -10.24 7.04 0.78
C LEU A 189 -11.39 6.26 1.43
N ILE A 190 -11.31 4.92 1.51
CA ILE A 190 -12.29 4.10 2.24
C ILE A 190 -12.33 4.49 3.72
N GLN A 191 -11.18 4.62 4.38
CA GLN A 191 -11.09 4.99 5.80
C GLN A 191 -11.68 6.37 6.09
N VAL A 192 -11.29 7.38 5.29
CA VAL A 192 -11.77 8.76 5.43
C VAL A 192 -13.27 8.84 5.11
N HIS A 193 -13.75 8.16 4.07
CA HIS A 193 -15.17 8.12 3.76
C HIS A 193 -15.97 7.48 4.90
N LEU A 194 -15.46 6.39 5.50
CA LEU A 194 -16.09 5.78 6.66
C LEU A 194 -16.13 6.73 7.87
N CYS A 195 -15.06 7.50 8.09
CA CYS A 195 -15.02 8.53 9.12
C CYS A 195 -16.08 9.61 8.89
N LEU A 196 -16.19 10.11 7.66
CA LEU A 196 -17.20 11.09 7.28
C LEU A 196 -18.61 10.53 7.40
N LEU A 197 -18.80 9.26 7.01
CA LEU A 197 -20.08 8.57 7.11
C LEU A 197 -20.58 8.56 8.55
N TYR A 198 -19.76 8.10 9.50
CA TYR A 198 -20.17 8.12 10.92
C TYR A 198 -20.35 9.53 11.46
N PHE A 199 -19.47 10.47 11.10
CA PHE A 199 -19.61 11.85 11.54
C PHE A 199 -20.95 12.46 11.10
N PHE A 200 -21.30 12.33 9.81
CA PHE A 200 -22.57 12.85 9.31
C PHE A 200 -23.79 12.05 9.82
N ALA A 201 -23.65 10.75 10.08
CA ALA A 201 -24.68 9.96 10.76
C ALA A 201 -24.93 10.48 12.19
N GLY A 202 -23.88 10.83 12.93
CA GLY A 202 -24.00 11.44 14.26
C GLY A 202 -24.64 12.82 14.19
N VAL A 203 -24.17 13.69 13.28
CA VAL A 203 -24.73 15.02 13.06
C VAL A 203 -26.22 14.95 12.69
N SER A 204 -26.63 13.99 11.87
CA SER A 204 -28.04 13.84 11.51
C SER A 204 -28.90 13.45 12.71
N LYS A 205 -28.37 12.61 13.62
CA LYS A 205 -29.04 12.21 14.86
C LYS A 205 -29.21 13.37 15.84
N LEU A 206 -28.23 14.26 15.94
CA LEU A 206 -28.33 15.47 16.78
C LEU A 206 -29.48 16.41 16.39
N LYS A 207 -30.08 16.24 15.21
CA LYS A 207 -31.27 17.00 14.80
C LYS A 207 -32.58 16.46 15.38
N GLY A 208 -32.60 15.22 15.89
CA GLY A 208 -33.80 14.57 16.40
C GLY A 208 -33.87 14.60 17.92
N GLU A 209 -35.01 15.03 18.47
CA GLU A 209 -35.24 15.13 19.92
C GLU A 209 -35.04 13.79 20.66
N ALA A 210 -35.44 12.68 20.03
CA ALA A 210 -35.28 11.33 20.57
C ALA A 210 -33.82 10.93 20.90
N TRP A 211 -32.84 11.55 20.21
CA TRP A 211 -31.43 11.30 20.48
C TRP A 211 -30.89 12.07 21.68
N TRP A 212 -31.55 13.19 22.02
CA TRP A 212 -31.21 14.02 23.18
C TRP A 212 -31.87 13.54 24.46
N ASN A 213 -33.11 13.06 24.38
CA ASN A 213 -33.85 12.59 25.54
C ASN A 213 -33.53 11.11 25.89
N GLY A 214 -32.76 10.41 25.04
CA GLY A 214 -32.31 9.03 25.26
C GLY A 214 -33.23 7.95 24.67
N ASP A 215 -34.35 8.31 24.04
CA ASP A 215 -35.39 7.35 23.64
C ASP A 215 -35.14 6.72 22.26
N ALA A 216 -34.19 7.21 21.46
CA ALA A 216 -34.00 6.76 20.08
C ALA A 216 -33.73 5.25 19.95
N VAL A 217 -32.88 4.67 20.80
CA VAL A 217 -32.63 3.22 20.79
C VAL A 217 -33.89 2.44 21.17
N TRP A 218 -34.65 2.90 22.18
CA TRP A 218 -35.93 2.31 22.55
C TRP A 218 -36.92 2.32 21.38
N MET A 219 -37.06 3.46 20.69
CA MET A 219 -37.92 3.58 19.52
C MET A 219 -37.53 2.60 18.40
N ALA A 220 -36.23 2.37 18.20
CA ALA A 220 -35.74 1.42 17.21
C ALA A 220 -36.04 -0.03 17.61
N VAL A 221 -35.72 -0.43 18.84
CA VAL A 221 -35.87 -1.83 19.30
C VAL A 221 -37.32 -2.21 19.61
N ALA A 222 -38.19 -1.24 19.92
CA ALA A 222 -39.61 -1.48 20.14
C ALA A 222 -40.43 -1.54 18.84
N ASN A 223 -39.83 -1.20 17.69
CA ASN A 223 -40.50 -1.29 16.40
C ASN A 223 -40.61 -2.77 15.95
N LYS A 224 -41.82 -3.33 16.07
CA LYS A 224 -42.11 -4.72 15.72
C LYS A 224 -41.93 -5.06 14.24
N GLU A 225 -41.91 -4.06 13.34
CA GLU A 225 -41.64 -4.31 11.92
C GLU A 225 -40.19 -4.75 11.67
N TYR A 226 -39.26 -4.29 12.51
CA TYR A 226 -37.84 -4.61 12.39
C TYR A 226 -37.35 -5.52 13.52
N GLN A 227 -38.15 -5.79 14.56
CA GLN A 227 -37.70 -6.56 15.70
C GLN A 227 -37.55 -8.07 15.38
N SER A 228 -36.30 -8.56 15.31
CA SER A 228 -35.99 -10.00 15.18
C SER A 228 -35.81 -10.72 16.50
N GLN A 229 -35.45 -9.98 17.56
CA GLN A 229 -35.32 -10.48 18.94
C GLN A 229 -36.19 -9.64 19.86
N ASP A 230 -36.92 -10.26 20.78
CA ASP A 230 -37.75 -9.51 21.73
C ASP A 230 -36.86 -8.75 22.72
N LEU A 231 -36.75 -7.44 22.49
CA LEU A 231 -36.02 -6.50 23.34
C LEU A 231 -36.96 -5.59 24.13
N THR A 232 -38.27 -5.89 24.16
CA THR A 232 -39.25 -5.06 24.86
C THR A 232 -39.02 -5.02 26.38
N TRP A 233 -38.27 -5.98 26.92
CA TRP A 233 -37.82 -5.98 28.32
C TRP A 233 -37.01 -4.72 28.69
N LEU A 234 -36.39 -4.04 27.72
CA LEU A 234 -35.71 -2.76 27.95
C LEU A 234 -36.65 -1.66 28.47
N ALA A 235 -37.98 -1.80 28.28
CA ALA A 235 -38.97 -0.92 28.92
C ALA A 235 -38.84 -0.89 30.44
N TRP A 236 -38.43 -2.00 31.05
CA TRP A 236 -38.23 -2.11 32.50
C TRP A 236 -36.90 -1.53 32.96
N HIS A 237 -35.97 -1.26 32.04
CA HIS A 237 -34.68 -0.63 32.30
C HIS A 237 -34.39 0.53 31.34
N PRO A 238 -35.18 1.63 31.38
CA PRO A 238 -35.04 2.73 30.41
C PRO A 238 -33.64 3.36 30.37
N TRP A 239 -32.94 3.36 31.51
CA TRP A 239 -31.57 3.87 31.61
C TRP A 239 -30.58 3.14 30.67
N VAL A 240 -30.82 1.86 30.34
CA VAL A 240 -30.01 1.12 29.37
C VAL A 240 -30.21 1.69 27.97
N SER A 241 -31.46 1.92 27.57
CA SER A 241 -31.75 2.59 26.29
C SER A 241 -31.14 3.99 26.26
N HIS A 242 -31.30 4.77 27.32
CA HIS A 242 -30.73 6.11 27.42
C HIS A 242 -29.21 6.08 27.25
N LEU A 243 -28.52 5.18 27.96
CA LEU A 243 -27.08 5.01 27.83
C LEU A 243 -26.69 4.63 26.40
N LEU A 244 -27.33 3.63 25.79
CA LEU A 244 -27.02 3.17 24.44
C LEU A 244 -27.27 4.26 23.38
N THR A 245 -28.34 5.05 23.53
CA THR A 245 -28.65 6.18 22.65
C THR A 245 -27.51 7.21 22.66
N HIS A 246 -27.08 7.65 23.85
CA HIS A 246 -26.02 8.64 23.98
C HIS A 246 -24.64 8.07 23.59
N MET A 247 -24.36 6.81 23.90
CA MET A 247 -23.13 6.14 23.49
C MET A 247 -23.03 6.00 21.97
N THR A 248 -24.16 5.76 21.28
CA THR A 248 -24.20 5.72 19.81
C THR A 248 -23.79 7.06 19.22
N VAL A 249 -24.40 8.16 19.69
CA VAL A 249 -24.08 9.52 19.23
C VAL A 249 -22.62 9.88 19.56
N LEU A 250 -22.17 9.62 20.79
CA LEU A 250 -20.80 9.90 21.20
C LEU A 250 -19.78 9.14 20.33
N TRP A 251 -20.02 7.85 20.11
CA TRP A 251 -19.13 7.01 19.31
C TRP A 251 -19.09 7.49 17.85
N GLU A 252 -20.24 7.78 17.22
CA GLU A 252 -20.29 8.28 15.85
C GLU A 252 -19.60 9.64 15.69
N MET A 253 -19.82 10.55 16.65
CA MET A 253 -19.23 11.89 16.65
C MET A 253 -17.73 11.89 16.96
N THR A 254 -17.18 10.83 17.56
CA THR A 254 -15.75 10.75 17.92
C THR A 254 -14.96 9.76 17.07
N PHE A 255 -15.62 8.87 16.32
CA PHE A 255 -15.00 7.83 15.50
C PHE A 255 -13.90 8.39 14.58
N PHE A 256 -14.18 9.50 13.89
CA PHE A 256 -13.28 10.10 12.90
C PHE A 256 -11.93 10.59 13.47
N ILE A 257 -11.84 10.78 14.79
CA ILE A 257 -10.62 11.12 15.51
C ILE A 257 -10.04 9.87 16.19
N ALA A 258 -10.90 9.14 16.92
CA ALA A 258 -10.47 8.05 17.79
C ALA A 258 -9.87 6.87 17.03
N VAL A 259 -10.36 6.57 15.82
CA VAL A 259 -9.90 5.43 15.01
C VAL A 259 -8.43 5.55 14.56
N TRP A 260 -7.91 6.78 14.44
CA TRP A 260 -6.53 7.01 14.01
C TRP A 260 -5.51 6.70 15.10
N ASN A 261 -5.90 6.83 16.37
CA ASN A 261 -5.05 6.49 17.49
C ASN A 261 -4.86 4.97 17.60
N ARG A 262 -3.62 4.49 17.49
CA ARG A 262 -3.29 3.06 17.49
C ARG A 262 -3.77 2.32 18.76
N ALA A 263 -3.80 2.97 19.92
CA ALA A 263 -4.23 2.36 21.17
C ALA A 263 -5.75 2.19 21.24
N TRP A 264 -6.51 3.18 20.74
CA TRP A 264 -7.97 3.20 20.80
C TRP A 264 -8.62 2.49 19.62
N ARG A 265 -7.93 2.38 18.48
CA ARG A 265 -8.46 1.78 17.25
C ARG A 265 -9.11 0.42 17.45
N PRO A 266 -8.50 -0.57 18.15
CA PRO A 266 -9.14 -1.88 18.31
C PRO A 266 -10.47 -1.78 19.07
N LEU A 267 -10.52 -0.96 20.13
CA LEU A 267 -11.74 -0.75 20.91
C LEU A 267 -12.83 -0.06 20.09
N VAL A 268 -12.49 1.01 19.37
CA VAL A 268 -13.44 1.77 18.55
C VAL A 268 -14.04 0.89 17.44
N LEU A 269 -13.21 0.07 16.79
CA LEU A 269 -13.66 -0.89 15.78
C LEU A 269 -14.51 -2.01 16.40
N ALA A 270 -14.14 -2.53 17.58
CA ALA A 270 -14.89 -3.56 18.28
C ALA A 270 -16.29 -3.09 18.68
N ILE A 271 -16.42 -1.86 19.18
CA ILE A 271 -17.73 -1.23 19.46
C ILE A 271 -18.55 -1.16 18.17
N GLY A 272 -17.95 -0.68 17.08
CA GLY A 272 -18.61 -0.60 15.78
C GLY A 272 -19.08 -1.97 15.26
N ILE A 273 -18.24 -3.00 15.37
CA ILE A 273 -18.61 -4.38 15.02
C ILE A 273 -19.80 -4.84 15.87
N GLY A 274 -19.75 -4.61 17.18
CA GLY A 274 -20.83 -4.96 18.10
C GLY A 274 -22.16 -4.27 17.75
N VAL A 275 -22.11 -2.98 17.41
CA VAL A 275 -23.29 -2.21 16.96
C VAL A 275 -23.88 -2.82 15.69
N HIS A 276 -23.07 -3.08 14.67
CA HIS A 276 -23.57 -3.61 13.38
C HIS A 276 -24.07 -5.05 13.46
N LEU A 277 -23.42 -5.89 14.26
CA LEU A 277 -23.93 -7.23 14.55
C LEU A 277 -25.21 -7.17 15.40
N GLY A 278 -25.33 -6.22 16.33
CA GLY A 278 -26.55 -5.96 17.08
C GLY A 278 -27.70 -5.51 16.19
N ILE A 279 -27.46 -4.60 15.25
CA ILE A 279 -28.45 -4.17 14.25
C ILE A 279 -28.89 -5.36 13.39
N GLY A 280 -27.96 -6.20 12.92
CA GLY A 280 -28.30 -7.40 12.15
C GLY A 280 -29.15 -8.39 12.95
N SER A 281 -28.68 -8.76 14.14
CA SER A 281 -29.30 -9.82 14.96
C SER A 281 -30.58 -9.40 15.66
N CYS A 282 -30.66 -8.18 16.18
CA CYS A 282 -31.81 -7.69 16.94
C CYS A 282 -32.85 -6.99 16.06
N LEU A 283 -32.41 -6.25 15.03
CA LEU A 283 -33.29 -5.46 14.15
C LEU A 283 -33.50 -6.11 12.76
N GLY A 284 -33.01 -7.32 12.53
CA GLY A 284 -33.22 -8.05 11.27
C GLY A 284 -32.50 -7.47 10.05
N LEU A 285 -31.71 -6.41 10.23
CA LEU A 285 -31.04 -5.67 9.16
C LEU A 285 -29.66 -6.28 8.86
N TRP A 286 -29.59 -7.59 8.65
CA TRP A 286 -28.34 -8.33 8.47
C TRP A 286 -27.51 -7.81 7.30
N THR A 287 -28.15 -7.48 6.18
CA THR A 287 -27.45 -7.03 4.97
C THR A 287 -26.73 -5.71 5.18
N PHE A 288 -27.35 -4.77 5.91
CA PHE A 288 -26.73 -3.52 6.31
C PHE A 288 -25.62 -3.72 7.34
N GLY A 289 -25.88 -4.53 8.39
CA GLY A 289 -24.87 -4.86 9.38
C GLY A 289 -23.61 -5.45 8.74
N LEU A 290 -23.77 -6.44 7.85
CA LEU A 290 -22.65 -7.13 7.19
C LEU A 290 -21.85 -6.21 6.27
N ILE A 291 -22.50 -5.40 5.42
CA ILE A 291 -21.77 -4.50 4.53
C ILE A 291 -20.98 -3.43 5.31
N MET A 292 -21.50 -2.98 6.45
CA MET A 292 -20.82 -1.99 7.30
C MET A 292 -19.53 -2.54 7.94
N LEU A 293 -19.39 -3.87 8.08
CA LEU A 293 -18.16 -4.50 8.55
C LEU A 293 -17.05 -4.52 7.49
N VAL A 294 -17.41 -4.55 6.21
CA VAL A 294 -16.45 -4.62 5.10
C VAL A 294 -15.44 -3.44 5.09
N PRO A 295 -15.85 -2.16 5.19
CA PRO A 295 -14.90 -1.05 5.22
C PRO A 295 -14.01 -1.03 6.46
N TYR A 296 -14.37 -1.69 7.58
CA TYR A 296 -13.46 -1.82 8.73
C TYR A 296 -12.21 -2.59 8.42
N LEU A 297 -12.26 -3.51 7.45
CA LEU A 297 -11.07 -4.26 7.01
C LEU A 297 -9.98 -3.33 6.47
N SER A 298 -10.33 -2.12 6.00
CA SER A 298 -9.35 -1.12 5.56
C SER A 298 -8.43 -0.65 6.69
N PHE A 299 -8.81 -0.82 7.96
CA PHE A 299 -7.98 -0.49 9.12
C PHE A 299 -7.07 -1.64 9.57
N ILE A 300 -7.21 -2.83 8.98
CA ILE A 300 -6.36 -4.00 9.23
C ILE A 300 -5.12 -3.92 8.32
N SER A 301 -3.94 -4.16 8.92
CA SER A 301 -2.68 -4.12 8.17
C SER A 301 -2.62 -5.25 7.13
N PRO A 302 -2.02 -5.03 5.94
CA PRO A 302 -1.88 -6.07 4.94
C PRO A 302 -1.17 -7.33 5.44
N GLU A 303 -0.21 -7.19 6.37
CA GLU A 303 0.56 -8.28 6.97
C GLU A 303 -0.33 -9.13 7.90
N THR A 304 -1.16 -8.46 8.70
CA THR A 304 -2.17 -9.12 9.55
C THR A 304 -3.17 -9.86 8.68
N MET A 305 -3.68 -9.20 7.62
CA MET A 305 -4.62 -9.81 6.68
C MET A 305 -4.01 -11.03 5.99
N TYR A 306 -2.76 -10.94 5.52
CA TYR A 306 -2.04 -12.07 4.94
C TYR A 306 -1.92 -13.23 5.92
N SER A 307 -1.55 -12.96 7.17
CA SER A 307 -1.44 -13.98 8.23
C SER A 307 -2.77 -14.69 8.47
N VAL A 308 -3.89 -13.95 8.53
CA VAL A 308 -5.24 -14.51 8.65
C VAL A 308 -5.58 -15.40 7.46
N LEU A 309 -5.27 -14.96 6.24
CA LEU A 309 -5.55 -15.72 5.01
C LEU A 309 -4.72 -17.00 4.91
N VAL A 310 -3.49 -17.00 5.41
CA VAL A 310 -2.67 -18.22 5.54
C VAL A 310 -3.26 -19.14 6.61
N TRP A 311 -3.66 -18.60 7.76
CA TRP A 311 -4.25 -19.36 8.87
C TRP A 311 -5.54 -20.07 8.47
N VAL A 312 -6.44 -19.39 7.74
CA VAL A 312 -7.68 -19.99 7.20
C VAL A 312 -7.45 -20.84 5.95
N ARG A 313 -6.19 -21.08 5.54
CA ARG A 313 -5.80 -21.84 4.34
C ARG A 313 -6.39 -21.29 3.03
N ALA A 314 -6.76 -20.02 3.00
CA ALA A 314 -7.26 -19.34 1.80
C ALA A 314 -6.13 -19.04 0.80
N ILE A 315 -4.91 -18.83 1.28
CA ILE A 315 -3.70 -18.72 0.45
C ILE A 315 -2.65 -19.67 1.01
N ARG A 316 -1.82 -20.25 0.14
CA ARG A 316 -0.61 -20.95 0.59
C ARG A 316 0.42 -19.93 1.09
N PRO A 317 1.09 -20.20 2.23
CA PRO A 317 2.23 -19.38 2.59
C PRO A 317 3.18 -19.38 1.40
N VAL A 318 3.61 -18.19 0.98
CA VAL A 318 4.78 -18.11 0.11
C VAL A 318 5.88 -18.83 0.88
N GLN A 319 6.33 -19.96 0.34
CA GLN A 319 7.64 -20.47 0.69
C GLN A 319 8.56 -19.35 0.24
N VAL A 320 9.00 -18.51 1.19
CA VAL A 320 10.33 -17.94 1.09
C VAL A 320 11.16 -19.17 0.79
N LEU A 321 11.66 -19.28 -0.45
CA LEU A 321 12.72 -20.24 -0.71
C LEU A 321 13.68 -19.98 0.44
N SER A 322 13.87 -20.98 1.30
CA SER A 322 15.00 -20.96 2.22
C SER A 322 16.15 -20.42 1.40
N PRO A 323 16.88 -19.37 1.85
CA PRO A 323 18.07 -18.95 1.13
C PRO A 323 18.76 -20.24 0.75
N VAL A 324 18.89 -20.50 -0.57
CA VAL A 324 19.41 -21.77 -1.12
C VAL A 324 20.39 -22.27 -0.11
N GLU A 325 20.11 -23.41 0.55
CA GLU A 325 20.95 -23.91 1.65
C GLU A 325 22.38 -23.64 1.21
N ALA A 326 22.95 -22.57 1.77
CA ALA A 326 24.34 -22.31 1.59
C ALA A 326 24.87 -23.51 2.32
N ASN A 327 25.39 -24.47 1.52
CA ASN A 327 26.07 -25.66 1.98
C ASN A 327 26.70 -25.28 3.30
N PRO A 328 26.40 -25.96 4.43
CA PRO A 328 26.88 -25.52 5.72
C PRO A 328 28.38 -25.37 5.60
N VAL A 329 28.84 -24.13 5.45
CA VAL A 329 30.23 -23.80 5.66
C VAL A 329 30.30 -24.08 7.13
N GLU A 330 30.90 -25.22 7.45
CA GLU A 330 31.25 -25.61 8.80
C GLU A 330 31.65 -24.34 9.53
N THR A 331 31.03 -24.13 10.69
CA THR A 331 31.42 -23.09 11.63
C THR A 331 32.85 -23.43 12.08
N VAL A 332 33.82 -23.14 11.24
CA VAL A 332 35.21 -23.20 11.62
C VAL A 332 35.47 -21.93 12.39
N SER A 333 35.58 -22.10 13.70
CA SER A 333 36.02 -21.09 14.66
C SER A 333 37.44 -20.65 14.30
N TRP A 334 37.59 -19.62 13.46
CA TRP A 334 38.88 -18.99 13.18
C TRP A 334 38.99 -17.61 13.82
N TRP A 335 38.87 -17.53 15.15
CA TRP A 335 39.49 -16.46 15.91
C TRP A 335 39.96 -17.06 17.24
N PRO A 336 41.24 -17.47 17.33
CA PRO A 336 42.30 -16.49 17.52
C PRO A 336 43.62 -16.80 16.79
N GLN A 337 44.50 -15.79 16.75
CA GLN A 337 45.92 -15.80 16.37
C GLN A 337 46.23 -15.38 14.93
N TYR A 338 46.30 -14.06 14.72
CA TYR A 338 47.19 -13.50 13.71
C TYR A 338 48.14 -12.48 14.33
N LYS A 339 49.18 -13.02 15.00
CA LYS A 339 50.51 -12.42 14.94
C LYS A 339 51.17 -12.93 13.66
N HIS A 340 51.56 -12.00 12.79
CA HIS A 340 52.29 -12.22 11.53
C HIS A 340 51.48 -12.84 10.37
N ILE A 341 50.85 -11.99 9.54
CA ILE A 341 50.71 -12.30 8.10
C ILE A 341 51.49 -11.24 7.31
N LYS A 342 52.58 -11.68 6.69
CA LYS A 342 53.15 -10.98 5.53
C LYS A 342 52.29 -11.35 4.33
N PHE A 343 51.49 -10.42 3.81
CA PHE A 343 50.89 -10.56 2.49
C PHE A 343 51.88 -10.08 1.43
N THR A 344 52.71 -11.00 0.97
CA THR A 344 53.33 -10.92 -0.36
C THR A 344 52.40 -11.63 -1.33
N GLY A 345 51.91 -10.91 -2.34
CA GLY A 345 51.12 -11.49 -3.43
C GLY A 345 49.62 -11.20 -3.39
N TRP A 346 49.24 -9.96 -3.65
CA TRP A 346 48.03 -9.69 -4.42
C TRP A 346 48.45 -8.97 -5.69
N PRO A 347 48.18 -9.49 -6.89
CA PRO A 347 48.77 -8.95 -8.11
C PRO A 347 47.92 -7.76 -8.58
N PHE A 348 48.17 -6.58 -8.02
CA PHE A 348 47.73 -5.33 -8.65
C PHE A 348 48.37 -5.14 -10.04
N ALA A 349 49.43 -5.88 -10.36
CA ALA A 349 50.02 -5.99 -11.70
C ALA A 349 49.06 -6.52 -12.79
N ALA A 350 47.84 -6.94 -12.43
CA ALA A 350 46.82 -7.37 -13.40
C ALA A 350 45.86 -6.25 -13.83
N CYS A 351 45.82 -5.10 -13.13
CA CYS A 351 45.06 -3.92 -13.57
C CYS A 351 45.82 -3.05 -14.58
N ASP A 352 47.12 -3.31 -14.81
CA ASP A 352 47.98 -2.59 -15.75
C ASP A 352 47.52 -2.63 -17.22
N ARG A 353 46.39 -3.30 -17.52
CA ARG A 353 45.82 -3.47 -18.88
C ARG A 353 44.38 -3.01 -19.03
N LEU A 354 43.77 -2.43 -18.01
CA LEU A 354 42.46 -1.79 -18.16
C LEU A 354 42.71 -0.37 -18.70
N ASP A 355 42.70 -0.24 -20.02
CA ASP A 355 42.75 1.04 -20.76
C ASP A 355 41.41 1.78 -20.60
N ILE A 356 41.02 2.01 -19.35
CA ILE A 356 39.85 2.81 -18.98
C ILE A 356 40.39 4.22 -18.81
N ASN A 357 39.86 5.20 -19.55
CA ASN A 357 40.05 6.61 -19.18
C ASN A 357 39.76 6.74 -17.67
N ALA A 358 40.78 7.08 -16.87
CA ALA A 358 40.71 7.07 -15.41
C ALA A 358 39.42 7.74 -14.91
N PRO A 359 38.45 6.98 -14.38
CA PRO A 359 37.16 7.54 -14.04
C PRO A 359 37.30 8.49 -12.83
N ARG A 360 36.56 9.59 -12.87
CA ARG A 360 36.53 10.59 -11.81
C ARG A 360 35.61 10.13 -10.70
N LEU A 361 36.18 9.90 -9.53
CA LEU A 361 35.48 9.42 -8.35
C LEU A 361 35.42 10.50 -7.27
N HIS A 362 34.26 10.69 -6.67
CA HIS A 362 34.11 11.58 -5.52
C HIS A 362 33.68 10.78 -4.30
N LEU A 363 34.42 10.90 -3.20
CA LEU A 363 34.16 10.22 -1.94
C LEU A 363 33.57 11.22 -0.93
N VAL A 364 32.43 10.87 -0.35
CA VAL A 364 31.81 11.60 0.77
C VAL A 364 31.91 10.71 1.99
N CYS A 365 32.67 11.15 2.99
CA CYS A 365 32.93 10.41 4.21
C CYS A 365 33.25 11.39 5.34
N ASP A 366 32.57 11.23 6.47
CA ASP A 366 32.75 12.01 7.68
C ASP A 366 33.95 11.51 8.53
N ASP A 367 34.31 10.22 8.41
CA ASP A 367 35.48 9.63 9.06
C ASP A 367 36.77 9.87 8.26
N SER A 368 37.57 10.82 8.73
CA SER A 368 38.88 11.17 8.15
C SER A 368 39.90 10.02 8.06
N ASN A 369 39.88 9.04 8.98
CA ASN A 369 40.80 7.90 8.94
C ASN A 369 40.38 6.88 7.89
N LEU A 370 39.07 6.61 7.82
CA LEU A 370 38.48 5.73 6.82
C LEU A 370 38.69 6.31 5.39
N CYS A 371 38.43 7.61 5.26
CA CYS A 371 38.55 8.37 4.02
C CYS A 371 40.00 8.38 3.50
N GLY A 372 40.99 8.63 4.37
CA GLY A 372 42.40 8.69 3.97
C GLY A 372 42.96 7.36 3.45
N GLY A 373 42.60 6.24 4.09
CA GLY A 373 43.03 4.92 3.62
C GLY A 373 42.43 4.57 2.26
N LEU A 374 41.11 4.73 2.11
CA LEU A 374 40.40 4.43 0.87
C LEU A 374 40.86 5.32 -0.31
N LEU A 375 41.10 6.60 -0.05
CA LEU A 375 41.59 7.57 -1.04
C LEU A 375 42.95 7.16 -1.60
N THR A 376 43.87 6.73 -0.73
CA THR A 376 45.22 6.29 -1.12
C THR A 376 45.14 5.10 -2.08
N ASP A 377 44.25 4.17 -1.80
CA ASP A 377 44.10 2.94 -2.58
C ASP A 377 43.42 3.16 -3.92
N LEU A 378 42.34 3.93 -3.94
CA LEU A 378 41.64 4.28 -5.17
C LEU A 378 42.55 5.08 -6.11
N THR A 379 43.34 6.00 -5.56
CA THR A 379 44.36 6.72 -6.32
C THR A 379 45.45 5.77 -6.85
N SER A 380 45.88 4.80 -6.04
CA SER A 380 46.85 3.77 -6.48
C SER A 380 46.29 2.81 -7.53
N ALA A 381 44.97 2.63 -7.56
CA ALA A 381 44.24 1.84 -8.55
C ALA A 381 43.92 2.63 -9.83
N GLY A 382 44.38 3.88 -9.95
CA GLY A 382 44.26 4.70 -11.16
C GLY A 382 42.99 5.56 -11.24
N PHE A 383 42.20 5.69 -10.17
CA PHE A 383 41.04 6.58 -10.13
C PHE A 383 41.44 8.02 -9.83
N HIS A 384 40.81 8.99 -10.51
CA HIS A 384 40.94 10.40 -10.16
C HIS A 384 39.99 10.75 -9.02
N CYS A 385 40.50 10.81 -7.79
CA CYS A 385 39.67 10.92 -6.59
C CYS A 385 39.60 12.37 -6.06
N GLN A 386 38.40 12.79 -5.66
CA GLN A 386 38.15 13.98 -4.84
C GLN A 386 37.37 13.58 -3.58
N THR A 387 37.49 14.35 -2.50
CA THR A 387 36.82 14.06 -1.22
C THR A 387 36.07 15.27 -0.71
N SER A 388 34.87 15.06 -0.16
CA SER A 388 34.15 16.07 0.62
C SER A 388 33.81 15.51 2.01
N PRO A 389 33.95 16.31 3.08
CA PRO A 389 33.65 15.87 4.44
C PRO A 389 32.14 15.75 4.67
N ASP A 390 31.33 16.50 3.93
CA ASP A 390 29.88 16.45 4.01
C ASP A 390 29.22 16.66 2.64
N ILE A 391 27.89 16.51 2.65
CA ILE A 391 27.03 16.62 1.49
C ILE A 391 26.92 18.08 0.98
N ALA A 392 27.09 19.10 1.83
CA ALA A 392 27.02 20.51 1.42
C ALA A 392 28.25 20.90 0.59
N ASP A 393 29.42 20.43 1.00
CA ASP A 393 30.68 20.61 0.27
C ASP A 393 30.70 19.84 -1.05
N LEU A 394 30.01 18.70 -1.13
CA LEU A 394 29.83 17.94 -2.37
C LEU A 394 29.12 18.78 -3.46
N CYS A 395 28.01 19.44 -3.12
CA CYS A 395 27.25 20.22 -4.10
C CYS A 395 28.10 21.34 -4.73
N THR A 396 28.95 21.99 -3.94
CA THR A 396 29.86 23.03 -4.43
C THR A 396 30.94 22.47 -5.36
N ALA A 397 31.44 21.27 -5.07
CA ALA A 397 32.45 20.60 -5.89
C ALA A 397 31.90 20.14 -7.26
N LEU A 398 30.67 19.63 -7.28
CA LEU A 398 30.04 19.09 -8.49
C LEU A 398 29.65 20.16 -9.52
N GLU A 399 29.51 21.43 -9.12
CA GLU A 399 29.28 22.55 -10.05
C GLU A 399 30.49 22.81 -10.98
N HIS A 400 31.69 22.42 -10.56
CA HIS A 400 32.94 22.75 -11.24
C HIS A 400 33.60 21.55 -11.93
N HIS A 401 33.25 20.33 -11.51
CA HIS A 401 33.86 19.09 -12.01
C HIS A 401 32.81 17.98 -12.22
N PRO A 402 32.66 17.44 -13.45
CA PRO A 402 31.82 16.27 -13.66
C PRO A 402 32.48 15.03 -13.04
N VAL A 403 31.66 14.23 -12.35
CA VAL A 403 32.05 13.02 -11.62
C VAL A 403 31.39 11.81 -12.26
N ASP A 404 32.16 10.75 -12.50
CA ASP A 404 31.67 9.51 -13.10
C ASP A 404 31.06 8.57 -12.04
N VAL A 405 31.68 8.54 -10.85
CA VAL A 405 31.25 7.70 -9.73
C VAL A 405 31.24 8.47 -8.41
N LEU A 406 30.10 8.46 -7.71
CA LEU A 406 29.94 9.03 -6.38
C LEU A 406 29.88 7.91 -5.32
N LEU A 407 30.80 7.93 -4.36
CA LEU A 407 30.87 6.98 -3.26
C LEU A 407 30.52 7.69 -1.95
N LEU A 408 29.43 7.27 -1.30
CA LEU A 408 28.96 7.85 -0.04
C LEU A 408 29.06 6.83 1.09
N ILE A 409 29.75 7.20 2.17
CA ILE A 409 29.88 6.39 3.38
C ILE A 409 29.13 7.10 4.50
N ALA A 410 28.08 6.46 5.02
CA ALA A 410 27.34 6.96 6.18
C ALA A 410 27.61 6.06 7.39
N HIS A 411 28.02 6.69 8.49
CA HIS A 411 28.25 6.06 9.79
C HIS A 411 27.10 6.50 10.73
N ASP A 412 26.31 5.54 11.24
CA ASP A 412 25.35 5.70 12.36
C ASP A 412 23.83 5.99 12.08
N GLU A 413 22.99 5.72 13.11
CA GLU A 413 21.52 5.62 13.14
C GLU A 413 20.70 6.87 12.72
N ASP A 414 21.34 8.03 12.49
CA ASP A 414 20.70 9.24 11.92
C ASP A 414 20.48 9.15 10.38
N THR A 415 20.77 7.96 9.83
CA THR A 415 20.80 7.60 8.40
C THR A 415 19.52 7.91 7.62
N SER A 416 18.38 8.15 8.27
CA SER A 416 17.16 8.54 7.55
C SER A 416 17.21 9.96 6.98
N ASP A 417 17.83 10.91 7.69
CA ASP A 417 17.87 12.31 7.24
C ASP A 417 18.93 12.52 6.15
N ASP A 418 20.10 11.87 6.26
CA ASP A 418 21.17 11.94 5.25
C ASP A 418 20.77 11.24 3.94
N ILE A 419 20.04 10.13 3.99
CA ILE A 419 19.53 9.44 2.79
C ILE A 419 18.42 10.25 2.10
N ILE A 420 17.57 10.94 2.87
CA ILE A 420 16.52 11.82 2.34
C ILE A 420 17.13 13.08 1.70
N ASP A 421 18.16 13.67 2.31
CA ASP A 421 18.90 14.81 1.76
C ASP A 421 19.71 14.39 0.52
N PHE A 422 20.29 13.19 0.51
CA PHE A 422 20.94 12.62 -0.66
C PHE A 422 19.98 12.44 -1.84
N ARG A 423 18.77 11.93 -1.59
CA ARG A 423 17.70 11.82 -2.61
C ARG A 423 17.25 13.19 -3.11
N ARG A 424 17.21 14.20 -2.24
CA ARG A 424 16.91 15.59 -2.60
C ARG A 424 17.96 16.16 -3.57
N ILE A 425 19.23 15.83 -3.39
CA ILE A 425 20.35 16.35 -4.18
C ILE A 425 20.42 15.69 -5.55
N LEU A 426 20.29 14.37 -5.65
CA LEU A 426 20.22 13.68 -6.96
C LEU A 426 19.10 14.23 -7.86
N LEU A 427 17.97 14.66 -7.26
CA LEU A 427 16.85 15.27 -7.97
C LEU A 427 17.09 16.74 -8.36
N GLN A 428 17.94 17.47 -7.61
CA GLN A 428 18.31 18.87 -7.93
C GLN A 428 19.42 18.96 -8.98
N MET A 429 20.27 17.93 -9.11
CA MET A 429 21.45 17.94 -9.99
C MET A 429 21.18 17.75 -11.49
N GLY A 430 19.96 17.37 -11.90
CA GLY A 430 19.57 17.30 -13.31
C GLY A 430 20.56 16.53 -14.21
N ALA A 431 21.09 17.19 -15.25
CA ALA A 431 22.00 16.62 -16.26
C ALA A 431 23.47 16.46 -15.79
N ALA A 432 23.82 16.91 -14.59
CA ALA A 432 25.14 16.70 -13.96
C ALA A 432 25.15 15.49 -13.01
N THR A 433 24.17 14.59 -13.16
CA THR A 433 24.06 13.39 -12.33
C THR A 433 25.22 12.44 -12.63
N PRO A 434 25.97 11.99 -11.61
CA PRO A 434 27.03 11.00 -11.82
C PRO A 434 26.44 9.72 -12.42
N ALA A 435 27.18 9.09 -13.34
CA ALA A 435 26.74 7.88 -14.03
C ALA A 435 26.49 6.72 -13.05
N SER A 436 27.17 6.73 -11.89
CA SER A 436 27.06 5.71 -10.86
C SER A 436 27.11 6.28 -9.46
N VAL A 437 26.24 5.77 -8.58
CA VAL A 437 26.23 6.09 -7.16
C VAL A 437 26.38 4.80 -6.35
N VAL A 438 27.33 4.77 -5.42
CA VAL A 438 27.55 3.67 -4.49
C VAL A 438 27.37 4.21 -3.07
N VAL A 439 26.47 3.59 -2.29
CA VAL A 439 26.19 3.99 -0.91
C VAL A 439 26.59 2.85 0.02
N LEU A 440 27.41 3.16 1.01
CA LEU A 440 27.85 2.25 2.07
C LEU A 440 27.20 2.67 3.38
N LEU A 441 26.42 1.77 3.97
CA LEU A 441 25.71 1.99 5.22
C LEU A 441 26.21 1.00 6.27
N ASP A 442 26.49 1.50 7.48
CA ASP A 442 26.75 0.68 8.67
C ASP A 442 25.39 0.33 9.34
N GLY A 443 25.00 -0.95 9.33
CA GLY A 443 23.81 -1.44 10.05
C GLY A 443 22.78 -2.27 9.26
N GLU A 444 21.76 -2.78 9.97
CA GLU A 444 20.60 -3.47 9.36
C GLU A 444 19.58 -2.43 8.87
N THR A 445 19.55 -2.13 7.58
CA THR A 445 18.47 -1.30 7.03
C THR A 445 17.35 -2.17 6.44
N HIS A 446 16.14 -1.93 6.93
CA HIS A 446 14.92 -2.29 6.23
C HIS A 446 14.62 -1.22 5.16
N ASP A 447 14.53 -1.67 3.91
CA ASP A 447 13.69 -1.05 2.86
C ASP A 447 14.28 0.12 2.04
N LEU A 448 15.40 -0.11 1.33
CA LEU A 448 15.89 0.78 0.26
C LEU A 448 16.03 0.03 -1.07
N ARG A 449 14.95 -0.04 -1.87
CA ARG A 449 14.92 -0.76 -3.17
C ARG A 449 14.59 0.08 -4.41
N HIS A 450 14.76 1.41 -4.40
CA HIS A 450 14.24 2.26 -5.48
C HIS A 450 15.13 3.43 -5.96
N SER A 451 16.42 3.21 -6.21
CA SER A 451 17.26 4.16 -6.97
C SER A 451 18.33 3.43 -7.80
N ASN A 452 18.88 4.09 -8.83
CA ASN A 452 20.04 3.62 -9.62
C ASN A 452 21.35 3.50 -8.80
N ALA A 453 21.25 3.53 -7.47
CA ALA A 453 22.36 3.41 -6.54
C ALA A 453 22.58 1.95 -6.15
N HIS A 454 23.82 1.46 -6.20
CA HIS A 454 24.15 0.20 -5.53
C HIS A 454 24.37 0.50 -4.05
N ILE A 455 23.58 -0.15 -3.22
CA ILE A 455 23.70 -0.06 -1.77
C ILE A 455 24.45 -1.30 -1.31
N CYS A 456 25.64 -1.11 -0.76
CA CYS A 456 26.42 -2.18 -0.15
C CYS A 456 26.35 -2.01 1.37
N LEU A 457 25.78 -3.02 2.05
CA LEU A 457 25.70 -3.05 3.51
C LEU A 457 26.98 -3.67 4.06
N TYR A 458 27.57 -3.04 5.07
CA TYR A 458 28.71 -3.60 5.78
C TYR A 458 28.51 -3.50 7.29
N ARG A 459 29.22 -4.37 8.03
CA ARG A 459 29.20 -4.40 9.50
C ARG A 459 30.65 -4.38 10.00
N GLN A 460 30.99 -3.41 10.83
CA GLN A 460 32.32 -3.33 11.45
C GLN A 460 32.59 -4.52 12.41
N PRO A 461 33.86 -4.95 12.60
CA PRO A 461 35.07 -4.18 12.33
C PRO A 461 36.12 -4.91 11.47
N LEU A 462 36.00 -4.83 10.14
CA LEU A 462 37.09 -5.16 9.22
C LEU A 462 37.14 -4.16 8.07
N PHE A 463 37.84 -3.04 8.32
CA PHE A 463 38.21 -2.02 7.32
C PHE A 463 38.73 -2.65 6.01
N GLU A 464 39.50 -3.72 6.10
CA GLU A 464 40.08 -4.42 4.94
C GLU A 464 39.02 -5.17 4.11
N GLN A 465 37.94 -5.65 4.73
CA GLN A 465 36.84 -6.31 4.02
C GLN A 465 35.96 -5.30 3.29
N LEU A 466 35.67 -4.16 3.93
CA LEU A 466 35.01 -3.01 3.32
C LEU A 466 35.80 -2.52 2.10
N ARG A 467 37.10 -2.29 2.26
CA ARG A 467 38.03 -1.87 1.21
C ARG A 467 37.96 -2.76 -0.03
N ARG A 468 37.92 -4.09 0.14
CA ARG A 468 37.81 -5.05 -0.96
C ARG A 468 36.45 -5.00 -1.66
N SER A 469 35.36 -4.96 -0.91
CA SER A 469 34.00 -4.89 -1.46
C SER A 469 33.79 -3.64 -2.30
N VAL A 470 34.34 -2.51 -1.85
CA VAL A 470 34.25 -1.24 -2.58
C VAL A 470 35.04 -1.27 -3.88
N LEU A 471 36.28 -1.75 -3.84
CA LEU A 471 37.11 -1.87 -5.06
C LEU A 471 36.48 -2.81 -6.09
N LEU A 472 35.91 -3.93 -5.64
CA LEU A 472 35.18 -4.86 -6.52
C LEU A 472 33.96 -4.21 -7.17
N ALA A 473 33.12 -3.53 -6.38
CA ALA A 473 31.92 -2.86 -6.89
C ALA A 473 32.27 -1.76 -7.91
N LEU A 474 33.37 -1.04 -7.70
CA LEU A 474 33.86 -0.02 -8.61
C LEU A 474 34.42 -0.63 -9.90
N CYS A 475 35.25 -1.68 -9.78
CA CYS A 475 35.78 -2.39 -10.95
C CYS A 475 34.69 -3.04 -11.81
N GLU A 476 33.65 -3.65 -11.22
CA GLU A 476 32.53 -4.21 -11.97
C GLU A 476 31.75 -3.17 -12.77
N ARG A 477 31.71 -1.91 -12.31
CA ARG A 477 31.00 -0.83 -12.99
C ARG A 477 31.80 -0.17 -14.11
N THR A 478 33.12 -0.23 -14.02
CA THR A 478 34.02 0.37 -15.02
C THR A 478 34.49 -0.64 -16.05
N ALA A 479 34.36 -1.93 -15.78
CA ALA A 479 34.74 -3.03 -16.65
C ALA A 479 33.61 -3.43 -17.62
N THR A 480 33.96 -4.04 -18.74
CA THR A 480 32.98 -4.66 -19.64
C THR A 480 32.31 -5.88 -18.96
N GLU A 481 31.14 -6.29 -19.44
CA GLU A 481 30.35 -7.37 -18.81
C GLU A 481 31.14 -8.70 -18.69
N GLU A 482 32.00 -9.00 -19.66
CA GLU A 482 32.88 -10.17 -19.67
C GLU A 482 34.02 -10.07 -18.63
N GLU A 483 34.57 -8.88 -18.43
CA GLU A 483 35.61 -8.60 -17.43
C GLU A 483 35.03 -8.58 -16.01
N ALA A 484 33.82 -8.03 -15.84
CA ALA A 484 33.08 -8.05 -14.59
C ALA A 484 32.79 -9.49 -14.13
N ASP A 485 32.42 -10.39 -15.05
CA ASP A 485 32.20 -11.80 -14.75
C ASP A 485 33.48 -12.54 -14.34
N GLN A 486 34.63 -12.21 -14.95
CA GLN A 486 35.93 -12.76 -14.52
C GLN A 486 36.34 -12.26 -13.13
N LEU A 487 36.06 -10.99 -12.81
CA LEU A 487 36.31 -10.41 -11.49
C LEU A 487 35.43 -11.07 -10.41
N ARG A 488 34.13 -11.29 -10.70
CA ARG A 488 33.19 -12.01 -9.83
C ARG A 488 33.66 -13.43 -9.51
N GLN A 489 34.07 -14.18 -10.54
CA GLN A 489 34.59 -15.55 -10.38
C GLN A 489 35.86 -15.60 -9.53
N ARG A 490 36.79 -14.64 -9.72
CA ARG A 490 38.05 -14.57 -8.97
C ARG A 490 37.87 -14.10 -7.53
N ALA A 491 36.86 -13.26 -7.26
CA ALA A 491 36.54 -12.78 -5.93
C ALA A 491 35.74 -13.80 -5.09
N GLY A 492 35.34 -14.93 -5.66
CA GLY A 492 34.53 -15.95 -4.98
C GLY A 492 33.09 -15.49 -4.72
N VAL A 493 32.63 -14.45 -5.40
CA VAL A 493 31.25 -13.94 -5.30
C VAL A 493 30.39 -14.74 -6.26
N VAL A 494 29.59 -15.67 -5.74
CA VAL A 494 28.63 -16.45 -6.53
C VAL A 494 27.44 -15.54 -6.87
N THR A 495 27.31 -15.14 -8.14
CA THR A 495 26.11 -14.46 -8.63
C THR A 495 25.12 -15.46 -9.23
N ALA A 496 23.83 -15.29 -8.90
CA ALA A 496 22.73 -15.84 -9.68
C ALA A 496 22.69 -15.17 -11.07
N PRO A 497 22.17 -15.83 -12.12
CA PRO A 497 22.34 -15.36 -13.49
C PRO A 497 21.63 -14.02 -13.75
N SER A 498 22.30 -13.16 -14.53
CA SER A 498 21.79 -11.89 -15.04
C SER A 498 20.56 -12.10 -15.93
N LEU A 499 19.45 -11.44 -15.57
CA LEU A 499 18.27 -11.32 -16.42
C LEU A 499 18.44 -10.07 -17.28
N ASN A 500 18.77 -10.27 -18.55
CA ASN A 500 18.80 -9.25 -19.59
C ASN A 500 17.40 -8.64 -19.78
N TRP A 501 17.24 -7.37 -19.44
CA TRP A 501 16.05 -6.57 -19.75
C TRP A 501 16.35 -5.64 -20.92
N THR A 502 16.28 -6.16 -22.14
CA THR A 502 16.28 -5.37 -23.38
C THR A 502 15.30 -5.94 -24.41
N ASN A 503 14.00 -5.66 -24.23
CA ASN A 503 13.04 -5.29 -25.30
C ASN A 503 11.60 -5.20 -24.73
N PRO A 504 10.73 -4.38 -25.35
CA PRO A 504 10.11 -3.19 -24.75
C PRO A 504 8.91 -3.42 -23.83
#